data_AF-A0A1X0NKU0-F1
#
_entry.id   AF-A0A1X0NKU0-F1
#
_cell.length_a   1.000
_cell.length_b   1.000
_cell.length_c   1.000
_cell.angle_alpha   90.00
_cell.angle_beta   90.00
_cell.angle_gamma   90.00
#
_symmetry.space_group_name_H-M   'P 1'
#
loop_
_entity.id
_entity.type
_entity.pdbx_description
1 polymer ?
#
loop_
_entity_poly.entity_id
_entity_poly.type
_entity_poly.pdbx_seq_one_letter_code
_entity_poly.pdbx_strand_id
1 'polypeptide(L)'
;NPTAVRRGDAAAPMLFTCDAPCYMPQIKLLIFRGPKDHRIYCRAFYDQMWRSANAYLNQRLVRGPETTYRYLSAGGFVARVWALRAATPVYYNVMSMVERRRWWCDNTIWSFVYVWSIWQNPRVPKRLRLPYGMVSLDYNHSFFLAPHNGVDAVPAILHLPGPITQWKRYLLRFMQLTSWVHELNKSSHSFVSGVRHSLSTTLVKVYNTSGHTNYYRFGDICPVQNVTRLDWLTSPQPK
;
A
#
# COMPACT_ATOMS: atom_id res chain seq x y z
N ASN A 1 12.03 -19.02 1.83
CA ASN A 1 13.44 -18.99 1.36
C ASN A 1 13.80 -17.56 0.97
N PRO A 2 14.66 -16.85 1.74
CA PRO A 2 15.06 -15.47 1.43
C PRO A 2 15.71 -15.31 0.05
N THR A 3 16.45 -16.31 -0.43
CA THR A 3 17.15 -16.27 -1.73
C THR A 3 16.17 -16.22 -2.90
N ALA A 4 15.06 -16.95 -2.83
CA ALA A 4 14.00 -16.92 -3.85
C ALA A 4 13.35 -15.52 -3.94
N VAL A 5 13.09 -14.89 -2.79
CA VAL A 5 12.56 -13.53 -2.75
C VAL A 5 13.55 -12.53 -3.37
N ARG A 6 14.85 -12.68 -3.09
CA ARG A 6 15.89 -11.81 -3.65
C ARG A 6 15.98 -11.89 -5.18
N ARG A 7 15.82 -13.10 -5.72
CA ARG A 7 15.81 -13.37 -7.16
C ARG A 7 14.50 -12.95 -7.84
N GLY A 8 13.47 -12.63 -7.07
CA GLY A 8 12.12 -12.33 -7.58
C GLY A 8 11.29 -13.58 -7.90
N ASP A 9 11.76 -14.76 -7.49
CA ASP A 9 11.06 -16.05 -7.67
C ASP A 9 9.91 -16.21 -6.66
N ALA A 10 9.88 -15.37 -5.62
CA ALA A 10 8.83 -15.31 -4.62
C ALA A 10 8.56 -13.85 -4.21
N ALA A 11 7.30 -13.55 -3.86
CA ALA A 11 6.93 -12.26 -3.33
C ALA A 11 7.55 -12.02 -1.94
N ALA A 12 7.89 -10.77 -1.65
CA ALA A 12 8.26 -10.37 -0.29
C ALA A 12 7.09 -10.63 0.68
N PRO A 13 7.37 -11.01 1.93
CA PRO A 13 6.31 -11.29 2.90
C PRO A 13 5.55 -10.03 3.34
N MET A 14 6.05 -8.83 2.99
CA MET A 14 5.33 -7.56 3.09
C MET A 14 5.37 -6.83 1.75
N LEU A 15 4.20 -6.51 1.21
CA LEU A 15 4.02 -5.77 -0.03
C LEU A 15 3.25 -4.48 0.26
N PHE A 16 3.90 -3.34 0.14
CA PHE A 16 3.25 -2.03 0.23
C PHE A 16 2.63 -1.64 -1.10
N THR A 17 1.59 -0.82 -1.07
CA THR A 17 1.15 -0.12 -2.27
C THR A 17 2.30 0.75 -2.81
N CYS A 18 2.29 0.96 -4.13
CA CYS A 18 3.22 1.86 -4.79
C CYS A 18 2.48 3.06 -5.39
N ASP A 19 3.13 4.21 -5.33
CA ASP A 19 2.67 5.47 -5.91
C ASP A 19 3.63 5.92 -7.03
N ALA A 20 3.06 6.67 -7.97
CA ALA A 20 3.80 7.39 -9.00
C ALA A 20 4.55 8.63 -8.46
N PRO A 21 3.93 9.48 -7.62
CA PRO A 21 4.65 10.58 -6.98
C PRO A 21 5.44 10.12 -5.74
N CYS A 22 6.65 10.64 -5.58
CA CYS A 22 7.44 10.46 -4.36
C CYS A 22 6.97 11.45 -3.28
N TYR A 23 6.50 10.94 -2.14
CA TYR A 23 5.98 11.77 -1.05
C TYR A 23 6.63 11.46 0.31
N MET A 24 7.68 12.21 0.66
CA MET A 24 8.34 12.15 1.97
C MET A 24 8.52 13.56 2.56
N PRO A 25 7.43 14.25 2.93
CA PRO A 25 7.48 15.66 3.37
C PRO A 25 8.34 15.88 4.61
N GLN A 26 8.56 14.85 5.44
CA GLN A 26 9.31 14.95 6.68
C GLN A 26 10.72 14.34 6.61
N ILE A 27 11.25 14.07 5.40
CA ILE A 27 12.57 13.46 5.21
C ILE A 27 13.70 14.23 5.94
N LYS A 28 13.57 15.55 6.05
CA LYS A 28 14.52 16.45 6.71
C LYS A 28 14.62 16.28 8.22
N LEU A 29 13.68 15.58 8.86
CA LEU A 29 13.78 15.28 10.28
C LEU A 29 14.94 14.34 10.61
N LEU A 30 15.33 13.46 9.68
CA LEU A 30 16.45 12.52 9.87
C LEU A 30 17.64 12.81 8.96
N ILE A 31 17.40 13.33 7.75
CA ILE A 31 18.47 13.68 6.83
C ILE A 31 18.37 15.18 6.54
N PHE A 32 19.09 15.96 7.35
CA PHE A 32 19.00 17.43 7.34
C PHE A 32 19.66 18.07 6.09
N ARG A 33 20.59 17.38 5.43
CA ARG A 33 21.29 17.88 4.22
C ARG A 33 20.67 17.35 2.93
N GLY A 34 20.06 18.25 2.15
CA GLY A 34 19.57 17.91 0.82
C GLY A 34 18.74 19.03 0.18
N PRO A 35 18.09 18.75 -0.96
CA PRO A 35 17.28 19.72 -1.70
C PRO A 35 16.21 20.42 -0.83
N LYS A 36 15.86 21.65 -1.20
CA LYS A 36 14.75 22.38 -0.55
C LYS A 36 13.40 21.74 -0.85
N ASP A 37 13.17 21.38 -2.10
CA ASP A 37 11.95 20.71 -2.57
C ASP A 37 11.89 19.25 -2.07
N HIS A 38 10.77 18.90 -1.42
CA HIS A 38 10.60 17.59 -0.81
C HIS A 38 10.47 16.46 -1.85
N ARG A 39 9.93 16.72 -3.04
CA ARG A 39 9.76 15.69 -4.10
C ARG A 39 11.11 15.37 -4.71
N ILE A 40 11.91 16.37 -5.04
CA ILE A 40 13.29 16.20 -5.52
C ILE A 40 14.11 15.44 -4.47
N TYR A 41 13.99 15.82 -3.20
CA TYR A 41 14.73 15.15 -2.14
C TYR A 41 14.29 13.69 -1.96
N CYS A 42 12.98 13.44 -1.98
CA CYS A 42 12.42 12.10 -1.93
C CYS A 42 12.96 11.21 -3.07
N ARG A 43 12.98 11.72 -4.32
CA ARG A 43 13.55 11.01 -5.46
C ARG A 43 15.03 10.68 -5.26
N ALA A 44 15.83 11.67 -4.89
CA ALA A 44 17.27 11.48 -4.63
C ALA A 44 17.56 10.49 -3.49
N PHE A 45 16.65 10.36 -2.52
CA PHE A 45 16.75 9.36 -1.47
C PHE A 45 16.50 7.95 -1.98
N TYR A 46 15.46 7.74 -2.79
CA TYR A 46 15.20 6.45 -3.44
C TYR A 46 16.29 6.09 -4.48
N ASP A 47 16.92 7.07 -5.14
CA ASP A 47 18.03 6.79 -6.06
C ASP A 47 19.20 6.04 -5.41
N GLN A 48 19.45 6.28 -4.12
CA GLN A 48 20.47 5.54 -3.36
C GLN A 48 20.11 4.05 -3.25
N MET A 49 18.83 3.76 -3.07
CA MET A 49 18.30 2.40 -3.05
C MET A 49 18.46 1.72 -4.41
N TRP A 50 18.02 2.37 -5.50
CA TRP A 50 18.07 1.79 -6.84
C TRP A 50 19.50 1.54 -7.32
N ARG A 51 20.42 2.47 -7.06
CA ARG A 51 21.85 2.26 -7.36
C ARG A 51 22.39 1.01 -6.66
N SER A 52 22.02 0.80 -5.40
CA SER A 52 22.42 -0.39 -4.65
C SER A 52 21.79 -1.67 -5.19
N ALA A 53 20.48 -1.63 -5.47
CA ALA A 53 19.75 -2.78 -5.99
C ALA A 53 20.25 -3.21 -7.38
N ASN A 54 20.57 -2.24 -8.25
CA ASN A 54 21.06 -2.50 -9.61
C ASN A 54 22.55 -2.92 -9.65
N ALA A 55 23.31 -2.74 -8.57
CA ALA A 55 24.72 -3.13 -8.52
C ALA A 55 24.94 -4.66 -8.47
N TYR A 56 23.88 -5.44 -8.21
CA TYR A 56 23.96 -6.89 -8.11
C TYR A 56 23.16 -7.56 -9.23
N LEU A 57 23.85 -8.36 -10.05
CA LEU A 57 23.22 -9.23 -11.05
C LEU A 57 22.20 -10.17 -10.35
N ASN A 58 20.99 -10.27 -10.90
CA ASN A 58 19.87 -11.09 -10.42
C ASN A 58 19.06 -10.57 -9.22
N GLN A 59 19.12 -9.27 -8.89
CA GLN A 59 18.17 -8.67 -7.94
C GLN A 59 16.92 -8.13 -8.66
N ARG A 60 15.74 -8.68 -8.34
CA ARG A 60 14.44 -8.26 -8.92
C ARG A 60 13.43 -7.73 -7.89
N LEU A 61 13.86 -7.56 -6.64
CA LEU A 61 13.02 -7.09 -5.53
C LEU A 61 12.47 -5.68 -5.71
N VAL A 62 13.09 -4.89 -6.57
CA VAL A 62 12.72 -3.53 -6.91
C VAL A 62 12.66 -3.46 -8.43
N ARG A 63 11.59 -2.90 -8.99
CA ARG A 63 11.58 -2.58 -10.41
C ARG A 63 12.46 -1.36 -10.66
N GLY A 64 13.13 -1.36 -11.81
CA GLY A 64 14.04 -0.29 -12.19
C GLY A 64 13.36 1.09 -12.21
N PRO A 65 14.15 2.17 -12.26
CA PRO A 65 13.64 3.54 -12.25
C PRO A 65 12.78 3.90 -13.48
N GLU A 66 12.74 3.05 -14.51
CA GLU A 66 11.88 3.20 -15.68
C GLU A 66 10.38 3.04 -15.33
N THR A 67 10.04 2.43 -14.19
CA THR A 67 8.63 2.24 -13.82
C THR A 67 8.05 3.51 -13.20
N THR A 68 6.86 3.90 -13.67
CA THR A 68 6.10 5.02 -13.10
C THR A 68 5.83 4.81 -11.61
N TYR A 69 5.43 3.58 -11.24
CA TYR A 69 5.11 3.19 -9.87
C TYR A 69 6.33 2.60 -9.17
N ARG A 70 6.95 3.41 -8.31
CA ARG A 70 8.25 3.04 -7.73
C ARG A 70 8.49 3.57 -6.33
N TYR A 71 7.57 4.38 -5.80
CA TYR A 71 7.68 4.92 -4.46
C TYR A 71 6.72 4.19 -3.53
N LEU A 72 7.15 3.93 -2.30
CA LEU A 72 6.28 3.36 -1.28
C LEU A 72 5.14 4.34 -0.97
N SER A 73 3.94 3.79 -0.85
CA SER A 73 2.81 4.46 -0.24
C SER A 73 2.31 3.65 0.98
N ALA A 74 2.15 4.31 2.12
CA ALA A 74 1.76 3.69 3.39
C ALA A 74 0.24 3.57 3.54
N GLY A 75 -0.53 4.05 2.56
CA GLY A 75 -2.00 3.94 2.57
C GLY A 75 -2.53 2.51 2.47
N GLY A 76 -1.68 1.53 2.14
CA GLY A 76 -2.05 0.11 2.13
C GLY A 76 -0.85 -0.81 2.03
N PHE A 77 -0.96 -1.98 2.66
CA PHE A 77 -0.01 -3.07 2.47
C PHE A 77 -0.67 -4.42 2.74
N VAL A 78 -0.14 -5.49 2.15
CA VAL A 78 -0.43 -6.88 2.52
C VAL A 78 0.81 -7.47 3.15
N ALA A 79 0.65 -8.10 4.31
CA ALA A 79 1.77 -8.69 5.03
C ALA A 79 1.41 -10.05 5.64
N ARG A 80 2.40 -10.95 5.65
CA ARG A 80 2.39 -12.09 6.58
C ARG A 80 2.48 -11.53 8.00
N VAL A 81 1.62 -12.02 8.90
CA VAL A 81 1.53 -11.51 10.28
C VAL A 81 2.88 -11.52 11.00
N TRP A 82 3.67 -12.59 10.84
CA TRP A 82 5.00 -12.68 11.45
C TRP A 82 5.96 -11.60 10.92
N ALA A 83 5.86 -11.26 9.64
CA ALA A 83 6.72 -10.25 9.02
C ALA A 83 6.33 -8.86 9.50
N LEU A 84 5.02 -8.57 9.59
CA LEU A 84 4.56 -7.33 10.19
C LEU A 84 5.02 -7.19 11.63
N ARG A 85 4.90 -8.25 12.45
CA ARG A 85 5.41 -8.26 13.84
C ARG A 85 6.89 -7.95 13.93
N ALA A 86 7.70 -8.46 13.00
CA ALA A 86 9.13 -8.17 12.95
C ALA A 86 9.44 -6.76 12.40
N ALA A 87 8.58 -6.19 11.57
CA ALA A 87 8.73 -4.83 11.05
C ALA A 87 8.33 -3.73 12.03
N THR A 88 7.35 -4.00 12.89
CA THR A 88 6.82 -3.04 13.87
C THR A 88 7.91 -2.42 14.77
N PRO A 89 8.83 -3.19 15.40
CA PRO A 89 9.92 -2.61 16.18
C PRO A 89 10.84 -1.71 15.36
N VAL A 90 11.11 -2.06 14.10
CA VAL A 90 11.96 -1.25 13.21
C VAL A 90 11.29 0.08 12.88
N TYR A 91 10.00 0.07 12.57
CA TYR A 91 9.20 1.28 12.39
C TYR A 91 9.28 2.19 13.63
N TYR A 92 9.07 1.64 14.83
CA TYR A 92 9.15 2.40 16.07
C TYR A 92 10.55 2.93 16.37
N ASN A 93 11.60 2.18 16.00
CA ASN A 93 12.98 2.66 16.13
C ASN A 93 13.26 3.85 15.22
N VAL A 94 12.73 3.87 13.98
CA VAL A 94 12.84 5.05 13.10
C VAL A 94 12.01 6.21 13.66
N MET A 95 10.79 5.92 14.14
CA MET A 95 9.92 6.94 14.75
C MET A 95 10.58 7.60 15.96
N SER A 96 11.29 6.85 16.80
CA SER A 96 11.95 7.34 18.01
C SER A 96 13.24 8.12 17.77
N MET A 97 13.78 8.12 16.54
CA MET A 97 14.95 8.94 16.18
C MET A 97 14.66 10.45 16.21
N VAL A 98 13.39 10.86 16.18
CA VAL A 98 13.01 12.27 16.23
C VAL A 98 12.39 12.57 17.59
N GLU A 99 13.00 13.50 18.30
CA GLU A 99 12.50 13.98 19.58
C GLU A 99 11.07 14.53 19.47
N ARG A 100 10.29 14.33 20.54
CA ARG A 100 8.90 14.82 20.67
C ARG A 100 7.93 14.32 19.60
N ARG A 101 8.25 13.22 18.90
CA ARG A 101 7.35 12.59 17.90
C ARG A 101 6.77 13.59 16.90
N ARG A 102 7.60 14.49 16.37
CA ARG A 102 7.18 15.50 15.36
C ARG A 102 6.67 14.89 14.05
N TRP A 103 6.64 13.57 13.93
CA TRP A 103 6.06 12.83 12.83
C TRP A 103 4.55 13.07 12.73
N TRP A 104 4.11 13.45 11.55
CA TRP A 104 2.70 13.46 11.14
C TRP A 104 2.47 12.63 9.86
N CYS A 105 3.54 12.16 9.21
CA CYS A 105 3.52 11.40 7.97
C CYS A 105 4.17 10.03 8.19
N ASP A 106 3.35 9.03 8.44
CA ASP A 106 3.72 7.61 8.48
C ASP A 106 4.40 7.15 7.17
N ASN A 107 3.97 7.67 6.02
CA ASN A 107 4.60 7.38 4.72
C ASN A 107 6.09 7.71 4.71
N THR A 108 6.50 8.78 5.39
CA THR A 108 7.91 9.15 5.48
C THR A 108 8.69 8.12 6.31
N ILE A 109 8.13 7.67 7.44
CA ILE A 109 8.77 6.66 8.30
C ILE A 109 8.89 5.33 7.57
N TRP A 110 7.79 4.86 6.96
CA TRP A 110 7.81 3.61 6.18
C TRP A 110 8.74 3.69 4.97
N SER A 111 8.86 4.85 4.32
CA SER A 111 9.84 5.03 3.25
C SER A 111 11.29 4.92 3.74
N PHE A 112 11.62 5.43 4.93
CA PHE A 112 12.93 5.18 5.54
C PHE A 112 13.18 3.70 5.79
N VAL A 113 12.21 3.01 6.41
CA VAL A 113 12.30 1.57 6.67
C VAL A 113 12.51 0.81 5.36
N TYR A 114 11.71 1.09 4.32
CA TYR A 114 11.80 0.43 3.02
C TYR A 114 13.15 0.67 2.33
N VAL A 115 13.53 1.94 2.14
CA VAL A 115 14.76 2.31 1.44
C VAL A 115 15.98 1.74 2.15
N TRP A 116 16.07 1.84 3.48
CA TRP A 116 17.21 1.28 4.23
C TRP A 116 17.23 -0.24 4.22
N SER A 117 16.07 -0.90 4.12
CA SER A 117 15.97 -2.36 4.02
C SER A 117 16.45 -2.89 2.67
N ILE A 118 16.31 -2.12 1.59
CA ILE A 118 16.85 -2.51 0.29
C ILE A 118 18.30 -2.02 0.13
N TRP A 119 18.59 -0.78 0.49
CA TRP A 119 19.93 -0.18 0.36
C TRP A 119 20.98 -0.93 1.18
N GLN A 120 20.62 -1.43 2.36
CA GLN A 120 21.49 -2.20 3.28
C GLN A 120 22.82 -1.49 3.62
N ASN A 121 22.86 -0.16 3.58
CA ASN A 121 24.06 0.63 3.87
C ASN A 121 24.60 0.31 5.28
N PRO A 122 25.88 -0.06 5.43
CA PRO A 122 26.49 -0.36 6.73
C PRO A 122 26.49 0.84 7.70
N ARG A 123 26.42 2.08 7.20
CA ARG A 123 26.32 3.29 8.02
C ARG A 123 24.95 3.46 8.69
N VAL A 124 23.92 2.74 8.23
CA VAL A 124 22.60 2.73 8.87
C VAL A 124 22.55 1.58 9.89
N PRO A 125 22.37 1.87 11.20
CA PRO A 125 22.26 0.86 12.24
C PRO A 125 21.27 -0.26 11.90
N LYS A 126 21.63 -1.51 12.19
CA LYS A 126 20.79 -2.69 11.88
C LYS A 126 19.38 -2.59 12.47
N ARG A 127 19.20 -2.00 13.65
CA ARG A 127 17.89 -1.81 14.30
C ARG A 127 16.91 -0.91 13.55
N LEU A 128 17.39 -0.13 12.57
CA LEU A 128 16.60 0.81 11.77
C LEU A 128 16.22 0.25 10.39
N ARG A 129 16.62 -0.98 10.07
CA ARG A 129 16.38 -1.58 8.76
C ARG A 129 15.98 -3.03 8.88
N LEU A 130 15.10 -3.46 7.99
CA LEU A 130 14.73 -4.86 7.89
C LEU A 130 15.79 -5.64 7.11
N PRO A 131 15.84 -6.96 7.28
CA PRO A 131 16.59 -7.83 6.39
C PRO A 131 16.17 -7.62 4.93
N TYR A 132 17.14 -7.63 4.03
CA TYR A 132 16.90 -7.51 2.59
C TYR A 132 15.97 -8.63 2.09
N GLY A 133 14.89 -8.24 1.39
CA GLY A 133 13.84 -9.13 0.90
C GLY A 133 12.63 -9.29 1.83
N MET A 134 12.59 -8.62 2.98
CA MET A 134 11.43 -8.67 3.88
C MET A 134 10.27 -7.78 3.41
N VAL A 135 10.58 -6.70 2.71
CA VAL A 135 9.61 -5.70 2.23
C VAL A 135 9.86 -5.40 0.75
N SER A 136 8.78 -5.30 -0.02
CA SER A 136 8.77 -4.84 -1.41
C SER A 136 7.48 -4.06 -1.68
N LEU A 137 7.28 -3.63 -2.93
CA LEU A 137 6.08 -2.95 -3.38
C LEU A 137 5.22 -3.89 -4.24
N ASP A 138 3.92 -3.66 -4.24
CA ASP A 138 2.94 -4.33 -5.10
C ASP A 138 3.01 -3.76 -6.53
N TYR A 139 4.12 -4.01 -7.21
CA TYR A 139 4.37 -3.51 -8.56
C TYR A 139 3.41 -4.07 -9.62
N ASN A 140 2.78 -5.21 -9.34
CA ASN A 140 1.76 -5.81 -10.22
C ASN A 140 0.37 -5.25 -9.96
N HIS A 141 0.21 -4.40 -8.94
CA HIS A 141 -1.07 -3.86 -8.52
C HIS A 141 -2.11 -4.98 -8.27
N SER A 142 -1.67 -6.12 -7.77
CA SER A 142 -2.55 -7.27 -7.53
C SER A 142 -3.49 -6.99 -6.36
N PHE A 143 -3.01 -6.25 -5.37
CA PHE A 143 -3.79 -5.83 -4.21
C PHE A 143 -4.19 -4.36 -4.32
N PHE A 144 -3.24 -3.46 -4.58
CA PHE A 144 -3.46 -2.02 -4.51
C PHE A 144 -3.13 -1.32 -5.83
N LEU A 145 -4.00 -0.40 -6.24
CA LEU A 145 -3.70 0.57 -7.27
C LEU A 145 -4.01 1.97 -6.75
N ALA A 146 -3.01 2.84 -6.79
CA ALA A 146 -3.23 4.27 -6.78
C ALA A 146 -3.36 4.78 -8.21
N PRO A 147 -4.54 5.29 -8.65
CA PRO A 147 -4.72 5.64 -10.04
C PRO A 147 -3.75 6.73 -10.53
N HIS A 148 -3.10 6.47 -11.66
CA HIS A 148 -2.28 7.42 -12.39
C HIS A 148 -2.47 7.16 -13.89
N ASN A 149 -2.11 8.14 -14.73
CA ASN A 149 -2.30 8.02 -16.17
C ASN A 149 -1.56 6.80 -16.73
N GLY A 150 -2.28 5.96 -17.49
CA GLY A 150 -1.69 4.89 -18.30
C GLY A 150 -1.45 3.54 -17.61
N VAL A 151 -2.08 3.26 -16.45
CA VAL A 151 -2.00 1.90 -15.86
C VAL A 151 -3.15 1.03 -16.30
N ASP A 152 -2.80 -0.12 -16.86
CA ASP A 152 -3.70 -1.24 -17.07
C ASP A 152 -3.45 -2.31 -15.99
N ALA A 153 -4.29 -2.30 -14.96
CA ALA A 153 -4.22 -3.25 -13.85
C ALA A 153 -5.61 -3.52 -13.27
N VAL A 154 -5.77 -4.70 -12.66
CA VAL A 154 -7.02 -5.15 -12.06
C VAL A 154 -6.82 -5.37 -10.55
N PRO A 155 -6.78 -4.30 -9.74
CA PRO A 155 -6.50 -4.38 -8.30
C PRO A 155 -7.68 -4.91 -7.50
N ALA A 156 -7.40 -5.49 -6.33
CA ALA A 156 -8.45 -5.75 -5.34
C ALA A 156 -8.94 -4.45 -4.66
N ILE A 157 -8.04 -3.50 -4.41
CA ILE A 157 -8.26 -2.29 -3.63
C ILE A 157 -7.78 -1.08 -4.42
N LEU A 158 -8.65 -0.07 -4.54
CA LEU A 158 -8.27 1.25 -5.03
C LEU A 158 -7.82 2.13 -3.87
N HIS A 159 -6.63 2.67 -3.98
CA HIS A 159 -6.12 3.69 -3.08
C HIS A 159 -6.26 5.05 -3.76
N LEU A 160 -7.03 5.97 -3.19
CA LEU A 160 -7.23 7.31 -3.76
C LEU A 160 -6.49 8.36 -2.92
N PRO A 161 -5.15 8.48 -3.06
CA PRO A 161 -4.35 9.31 -2.16
C PRO A 161 -4.72 10.79 -2.29
N GLY A 162 -4.67 11.52 -1.19
CA GLY A 162 -4.97 12.95 -1.16
C GLY A 162 -6.48 13.27 -1.15
N PRO A 163 -6.87 14.50 -1.49
CA PRO A 163 -8.25 14.95 -1.38
C PRO A 163 -9.21 14.22 -2.35
N ILE A 164 -10.34 13.74 -1.84
CA ILE A 164 -11.38 13.05 -2.64
C ILE A 164 -11.91 13.90 -3.80
N THR A 165 -11.83 15.22 -3.70
CA THR A 165 -12.24 16.16 -4.74
C THR A 165 -11.46 15.99 -6.05
N GLN A 166 -10.21 15.49 -5.98
CA GLN A 166 -9.39 15.19 -7.17
C GLN A 166 -9.90 13.97 -7.93
N TRP A 167 -10.55 13.04 -7.21
CA TRP A 167 -10.96 11.74 -7.72
C TRP A 167 -12.43 11.69 -8.15
N LYS A 168 -13.27 12.58 -7.63
CA LYS A 168 -14.73 12.56 -7.80
C LYS A 168 -15.19 12.38 -9.26
N ARG A 169 -14.54 13.06 -10.21
CA ARG A 169 -14.90 13.00 -11.64
C ARG A 169 -14.58 11.67 -12.30
N TYR A 170 -13.69 10.88 -11.72
CA TYR A 170 -13.17 9.63 -12.30
C TYR A 170 -13.50 8.40 -11.45
N LEU A 171 -14.18 8.57 -10.32
CA LEU A 171 -14.40 7.52 -9.32
C LEU A 171 -15.08 6.29 -9.91
N LEU A 172 -16.15 6.48 -10.70
CA LEU A 172 -16.85 5.40 -11.37
C LEU A 172 -15.93 4.62 -12.33
N ARG A 173 -15.14 5.35 -13.12
CA ARG A 173 -14.17 4.76 -14.06
C ARG A 173 -13.11 3.95 -13.31
N PHE A 174 -12.61 4.43 -12.19
CA PHE A 174 -11.61 3.70 -11.41
C PHE A 174 -12.20 2.47 -10.75
N MET A 175 -13.40 2.57 -10.17
CA MET A 175 -14.09 1.42 -9.55
C MET A 175 -14.24 0.24 -10.52
N GLN A 176 -14.51 0.51 -11.81
CA GLN A 176 -14.57 -0.50 -12.85
C GLN A 176 -13.28 -1.30 -13.07
N LEU A 177 -12.13 -0.78 -12.62
CA LEU A 177 -10.85 -1.48 -12.70
C LEU A 177 -10.72 -2.57 -11.63
N THR A 178 -11.51 -2.54 -10.56
CA THR A 178 -11.33 -3.50 -9.47
C THR A 178 -11.70 -4.93 -9.88
N SER A 179 -10.96 -5.90 -9.35
CA SER A 179 -11.13 -7.32 -9.65
C SER A 179 -12.54 -7.81 -9.38
N TRP A 180 -13.13 -7.43 -8.25
CA TRP A 180 -14.48 -7.86 -7.87
C TRP A 180 -15.56 -7.24 -8.78
N VAL A 181 -15.39 -6.01 -9.27
CA VAL A 181 -16.31 -5.42 -10.26
C VAL A 181 -16.19 -6.13 -11.60
N HIS A 182 -14.97 -6.47 -12.00
CA HIS A 182 -14.71 -7.23 -13.22
C HIS A 182 -15.43 -8.58 -13.19
N GLU A 183 -15.32 -9.31 -12.07
CA GLU A 183 -16.02 -10.57 -11.86
C GLU A 183 -17.56 -10.38 -11.85
N LEU A 184 -18.08 -9.37 -11.15
CA LEU A 184 -19.53 -9.10 -11.13
C LEU A 184 -20.09 -8.81 -12.52
N ASN A 185 -19.34 -8.10 -13.38
CA ASN A 185 -19.79 -7.74 -14.73
C ASN A 185 -19.72 -8.91 -15.72
N LYS A 186 -18.79 -9.85 -15.54
CA LYS A 186 -18.62 -11.01 -16.44
C LYS A 186 -19.49 -12.20 -16.06
N SER A 187 -20.03 -12.21 -14.85
CA SER A 187 -20.67 -13.38 -14.28
C SER A 187 -22.15 -13.52 -14.63
N SER A 188 -22.66 -14.75 -14.59
CA SER A 188 -24.08 -15.04 -14.78
C SER A 188 -24.94 -14.43 -13.68
N HIS A 189 -26.23 -14.24 -13.97
CA HIS A 189 -27.21 -13.80 -12.96
C HIS A 189 -27.24 -14.73 -11.73
N SER A 190 -27.03 -16.05 -11.92
CA SER A 190 -26.96 -17.02 -10.83
C SER A 190 -25.75 -16.80 -9.92
N PHE A 191 -24.58 -16.47 -10.48
CA PHE A 191 -23.38 -16.16 -9.69
C PHE A 191 -23.58 -14.88 -8.88
N VAL A 192 -24.10 -13.80 -9.50
CA VAL A 192 -24.34 -12.54 -8.81
C VAL A 192 -25.35 -12.72 -7.67
N SER A 193 -26.42 -13.48 -7.90
CA SER A 193 -27.38 -13.85 -6.85
C SER A 193 -26.73 -14.67 -5.73
N GLY A 194 -25.82 -15.59 -6.05
CA GLY A 194 -25.05 -16.37 -5.08
C GLY A 194 -24.14 -15.49 -4.21
N VAL A 195 -23.41 -14.55 -4.82
CA VAL A 195 -22.59 -13.57 -4.10
C VAL A 195 -23.44 -12.71 -3.17
N ARG A 196 -24.58 -12.21 -3.67
CA ARG A 196 -25.52 -11.44 -2.84
C ARG A 196 -26.03 -12.26 -1.66
N HIS A 197 -26.40 -13.51 -1.89
CA HIS A 197 -26.84 -14.39 -0.81
C HIS A 197 -25.72 -14.60 0.23
N SER A 198 -24.50 -14.90 -0.22
CA SER A 198 -23.34 -15.06 0.67
C SER A 198 -23.07 -13.80 1.49
N LEU A 199 -23.08 -12.62 0.86
CA LEU A 199 -22.89 -11.35 1.57
C LEU A 199 -24.00 -11.10 2.60
N SER A 200 -25.25 -11.44 2.28
CA SER A 200 -26.37 -11.22 3.21
C SER A 200 -26.25 -12.02 4.50
N THR A 201 -25.61 -13.19 4.46
CA THR A 201 -25.49 -14.10 5.60
C THR A 201 -24.12 -14.08 6.27
N THR A 202 -23.13 -13.45 5.65
CA THR A 202 -21.75 -13.36 6.18
C THR A 202 -21.75 -12.64 7.52
N LEU A 203 -21.22 -13.30 8.56
CA LEU A 203 -21.00 -12.67 9.86
C LEU A 203 -19.76 -11.79 9.82
N VAL A 204 -19.92 -10.52 10.19
CA VAL A 204 -18.84 -9.56 10.35
C VAL A 204 -18.63 -9.25 11.82
N LYS A 205 -17.36 -9.29 12.22
CA LYS A 205 -16.91 -8.94 13.56
C LYS A 205 -16.61 -7.44 13.60
N VAL A 206 -17.38 -6.70 14.39
CA VAL A 206 -17.25 -5.25 14.51
C VAL A 206 -16.69 -4.92 15.89
N TYR A 207 -15.64 -4.10 15.91
CA TYR A 207 -15.04 -3.57 17.13
C TYR A 207 -15.53 -2.15 17.32
N ASN A 208 -16.17 -1.87 18.45
CA ASN A 208 -16.51 -0.49 18.80
C ASN A 208 -15.29 0.25 19.38
N THR A 209 -15.45 1.55 19.63
CA THR A 209 -14.36 2.40 20.15
C THR A 209 -13.91 2.02 21.57
N SER A 210 -14.72 1.26 22.34
CA SER A 210 -14.34 0.73 23.65
C SER A 210 -13.67 -0.65 23.59
N GLY A 211 -13.43 -1.17 22.39
CA GLY A 211 -12.80 -2.49 22.19
C GLY A 211 -13.76 -3.68 22.36
N HIS A 212 -15.04 -3.44 22.66
CA HIS A 212 -16.04 -4.49 22.67
C HIS A 212 -16.28 -5.01 21.25
N THR A 213 -16.48 -6.32 21.19
CA THR A 213 -16.74 -7.05 19.95
C THR A 213 -18.21 -7.37 19.85
N ASN A 214 -18.81 -7.01 18.73
CA ASN A 214 -20.14 -7.46 18.33
C ASN A 214 -20.05 -8.22 17.00
N TYR A 215 -20.98 -9.14 16.77
CA TYR A 215 -21.12 -9.85 15.51
C TYR A 215 -22.46 -9.47 14.88
N TYR A 216 -22.43 -9.11 13.61
CA TYR A 216 -23.61 -8.75 12.84
C TYR A 216 -23.60 -9.52 11.53
N ARG A 217 -24.76 -9.76 10.92
CA ARG A 217 -24.77 -10.16 9.51
C ARG A 217 -24.44 -8.92 8.69
N PHE A 218 -23.62 -9.08 7.67
CA PHE A 218 -23.22 -7.98 6.81
C PHE A 218 -24.45 -7.35 6.13
N GLY A 219 -25.44 -8.15 5.73
CA GLY A 219 -26.70 -7.65 5.15
C GLY A 219 -27.50 -6.73 6.09
N ASP A 220 -27.34 -6.86 7.41
CA ASP A 220 -28.03 -6.03 8.40
C ASP A 220 -27.37 -4.65 8.53
N ILE A 221 -26.07 -4.55 8.22
CA ILE A 221 -25.30 -3.29 8.29
C ILE A 221 -25.28 -2.60 6.92
N CYS A 222 -25.17 -3.37 5.85
CA CYS A 222 -24.98 -2.87 4.50
C CYS A 222 -26.00 -3.53 3.57
N PRO A 223 -26.93 -2.76 2.98
CA PRO A 223 -27.91 -3.32 2.06
C PRO A 223 -27.21 -3.97 0.85
N VAL A 224 -27.33 -5.29 0.74
CA VAL A 224 -26.58 -6.09 -0.26
C VAL A 224 -26.86 -5.66 -1.70
N GLN A 225 -28.11 -5.26 -1.96
CA GLN A 225 -28.54 -4.73 -3.26
C GLN A 225 -27.80 -3.45 -3.65
N ASN A 226 -27.39 -2.65 -2.66
CA ASN A 226 -26.72 -1.37 -2.87
C ASN A 226 -25.20 -1.53 -2.93
N VAL A 227 -24.58 -2.37 -2.10
CA VAL A 227 -23.12 -2.57 -2.13
C VAL A 227 -22.64 -3.27 -3.41
N THR A 228 -23.53 -3.93 -4.15
CA THR A 228 -23.21 -4.51 -5.46
C THR A 228 -23.43 -3.54 -6.63
N ARG A 229 -23.87 -2.30 -6.33
CA ARG A 229 -24.16 -1.25 -7.29
C ARG A 229 -23.06 -0.18 -7.27
N LEU A 230 -22.40 0.00 -8.42
CA LEU A 230 -21.31 0.95 -8.57
C LEU A 230 -21.73 2.41 -8.38
N ASP A 231 -22.90 2.78 -8.87
CA ASP A 231 -23.47 4.11 -8.71
C ASP A 231 -23.73 4.44 -7.24
N TRP A 232 -24.19 3.46 -6.47
CA TRP A 232 -24.36 3.63 -5.02
C TRP A 232 -23.02 3.78 -4.30
N LEU A 233 -22.02 2.93 -4.60
CA LEU A 233 -20.69 3.00 -3.99
C LEU A 233 -19.92 4.29 -4.31
N THR A 234 -20.24 4.93 -5.43
CA THR A 234 -19.59 6.17 -5.87
C THR A 234 -20.39 7.43 -5.55
N SER A 235 -21.59 7.26 -5.00
CA SER A 235 -22.41 8.36 -4.52
C SER A 235 -21.91 8.84 -3.16
N PRO A 236 -21.92 10.15 -2.89
CA PRO A 236 -21.65 10.64 -1.55
C PRO A 236 -22.69 10.07 -0.58
N GLN A 237 -22.24 9.65 0.61
CA GLN A 237 -23.19 9.29 1.66
C GLN A 237 -24.05 10.52 2.00
N PRO A 238 -25.36 10.34 2.26
CA PRO A 238 -26.19 11.40 2.81
C PRO A 238 -25.53 11.97 4.07
N LYS A 239 -25.55 13.29 4.21
CA LYS A 239 -25.05 13.97 5.41
C LYS A 239 -25.96 13.70 6.61
#